data_AF-A0A2D9K2J4-F1
#
_entry.id   AF-A0A2D9K2J4-F1
#
_cell.length_a   1.000
_cell.length_b   1.000
_cell.length_c   1.000
_cell.angle_alpha   90.00
_cell.angle_beta   90.00
_cell.angle_gamma   90.00
#
_symmetry.space_group_name_H-M   'P 1'
#
loop_
_entity.id
_entity.type
_entity.pdbx_description
1 polymer ?
#
loop_
_entity_poly.entity_id
_entity_poly.type
_entity_poly.pdbx_seq_one_letter_code
_entity_poly.pdbx_strand_id
1 'polypeptide(L)'
;MGIKKDWQAEKKSLRELHNELTGSSHELSHGVWPFSFTHEHLLNNPKMEKFLSKFNDACEKKEKAEDQLLLELWNFLPNDSPLKEMGAEKFYSFWSRLNRDPYQLAVVDPEMKIIHSMILADQFSGDGFNPKSERFQIYKNHVNWIMSAPDQNYLERWSKDFIKCKNKAKKPDQGLLKIISTFQSISISWDGFTLDDCPDSKNIMKEILHNQSDDFQKSVDFNSKIDWDKKIMIASKFVPIIC
;
A
#
# COMPACT_ATOMS: atom_id res chain seq x y z
N MET A 1 -27.10 -12.30 16.66
CA MET A 1 -27.10 -11.64 15.34
C MET A 1 -25.82 -10.84 15.22
N GLY A 2 -24.88 -11.29 14.39
CA GLY A 2 -23.64 -10.54 14.16
C GLY A 2 -23.95 -9.29 13.35
N ILE A 3 -23.70 -8.11 13.91
CA ILE A 3 -23.80 -6.84 13.18
C ILE A 3 -22.74 -6.91 12.08
N LYS A 4 -23.17 -7.14 10.83
CA LYS A 4 -22.32 -6.91 9.66
C LYS A 4 -21.96 -5.43 9.70
N LYS A 5 -20.70 -5.11 10.01
CA LYS A 5 -20.17 -3.75 9.83
C LYS A 5 -20.46 -3.32 8.39
N ASP A 6 -21.27 -2.27 8.24
CA ASP A 6 -21.58 -1.69 6.95
C ASP A 6 -20.35 -0.94 6.43
N TRP A 7 -19.70 -1.55 5.44
CA TRP A 7 -18.50 -0.99 4.85
C TRP A 7 -18.76 0.34 4.12
N GLN A 8 -19.97 0.55 3.59
CA GLN A 8 -20.29 1.84 2.95
C GLN A 8 -20.37 2.95 3.99
N ALA A 9 -20.90 2.66 5.19
CA ALA A 9 -20.91 3.60 6.31
C ALA A 9 -19.50 3.88 6.85
N GLU A 10 -18.64 2.86 6.98
CA GLU A 10 -17.25 3.03 7.44
C GLU A 10 -16.40 3.79 6.43
N LYS A 11 -16.56 3.53 5.12
CA LYS A 11 -15.94 4.27 4.01
C LYS A 11 -16.40 5.72 3.96
N LYS A 12 -17.70 5.96 4.14
CA LYS A 12 -18.26 7.32 4.23
C LYS A 12 -17.69 8.04 5.44
N SER A 13 -17.64 7.40 6.60
CA SER A 13 -17.06 7.97 7.82
C SER A 13 -15.57 8.26 7.68
N LEU A 14 -14.80 7.38 7.03
CA LEU A 14 -13.38 7.60 6.75
C LEU A 14 -13.15 8.72 5.73
N ARG A 15 -14.00 8.82 4.70
CA ARG A 15 -13.97 9.93 3.73
C ARG A 15 -14.42 11.24 4.35
N GLU A 16 -15.46 11.22 5.18
CA GLU A 16 -15.95 12.38 5.91
C GLU A 16 -14.89 12.83 6.90
N LEU A 17 -14.30 11.92 7.68
CA LEU A 17 -13.17 12.21 8.55
C LEU A 17 -11.98 12.74 7.75
N HIS A 18 -11.65 12.14 6.61
CA HIS A 18 -10.59 12.64 5.73
C HIS A 18 -10.91 14.07 5.25
N ASN A 19 -12.07 14.30 4.66
CA ASN A 19 -12.50 15.59 4.11
C ASN A 19 -12.66 16.68 5.19
N GLU A 20 -13.19 16.32 6.36
CA GLU A 20 -13.34 17.19 7.53
C GLU A 20 -11.97 17.58 8.11
N LEU A 21 -11.00 16.67 8.05
CA LEU A 21 -9.63 16.91 8.51
C LEU A 21 -8.72 17.55 7.44
N THR A 22 -9.01 17.42 6.14
CA THR A 22 -8.13 17.91 5.05
C THR A 22 -8.68 19.12 4.28
N GLY A 23 -9.93 19.52 4.53
CA GLY A 23 -10.58 20.65 3.84
C GLY A 23 -10.72 20.47 2.32
N SER A 24 -10.39 19.30 1.77
CA SER A 24 -10.46 19.02 0.34
C SER A 24 -11.91 18.73 -0.05
N SER A 25 -12.64 19.77 -0.48
CA SER A 25 -13.99 19.63 -1.06
C SER A 25 -13.96 19.16 -2.51
N HIS A 26 -12.78 18.99 -3.10
CA HIS A 26 -12.66 18.33 -4.38
C HIS A 26 -12.79 16.84 -4.17
N GLU A 27 -13.81 16.26 -4.79
CA GLU A 27 -13.76 14.88 -5.24
C GLU A 27 -12.38 14.68 -5.86
N LEU A 28 -11.44 14.10 -5.11
CA LEU A 28 -10.17 13.66 -5.66
C LEU A 28 -10.56 12.58 -6.67
N SER A 29 -10.75 13.00 -7.92
CA SER A 29 -10.98 12.15 -9.08
C SER A 29 -9.72 11.37 -9.43
N HIS A 30 -8.95 10.90 -8.46
CA HIS A 30 -7.74 10.13 -8.68
C HIS A 30 -7.61 9.09 -7.56
N GLY A 31 -8.40 8.01 -7.68
CA GLY A 31 -7.93 6.73 -7.18
C GLY A 31 -6.56 6.42 -7.77
N VAL A 32 -5.81 5.49 -7.17
CA VAL A 32 -4.50 5.09 -7.70
C VAL A 32 -4.66 4.73 -9.17
N TRP A 33 -4.06 5.55 -10.04
CA TRP A 33 -4.09 5.38 -11.48
C TRP A 33 -2.69 4.97 -11.93
N PRO A 34 -2.42 3.66 -12.05
CA PRO A 34 -1.08 3.14 -12.30
C PRO A 34 -0.70 3.17 -13.79
N PHE A 35 -1.58 3.72 -14.65
CA PHE A 35 -1.44 3.69 -16.11
C PHE A 35 -0.74 4.93 -16.65
N SER A 36 -0.09 4.77 -17.80
CA SER A 36 0.61 5.84 -18.51
C SER A 36 -0.32 6.78 -19.31
N PHE A 37 -1.59 6.41 -19.48
CA PHE A 37 -2.64 7.19 -20.16
C PHE A 37 -3.65 7.77 -19.15
N THR A 38 -4.60 8.61 -19.57
CA THR A 38 -5.60 9.21 -18.66
C THR A 38 -6.84 8.32 -18.45
N HIS A 39 -7.63 8.57 -17.40
CA HIS A 39 -8.87 7.83 -17.17
C HIS A 39 -9.87 7.96 -18.34
N GLU A 40 -9.94 9.13 -18.98
CA GLU A 40 -10.80 9.38 -20.15
C GLU A 40 -10.44 8.48 -21.33
N HIS A 41 -9.17 8.07 -21.45
CA HIS A 41 -8.72 7.16 -22.50
C HIS A 41 -9.52 5.86 -22.51
N LEU A 42 -9.79 5.27 -21.33
CA LEU A 42 -10.58 4.04 -21.21
C LEU A 42 -12.09 4.30 -21.27
N LEU A 43 -12.58 5.43 -20.75
CA LEU A 43 -14.02 5.75 -20.78
C LEU A 43 -14.58 5.84 -22.20
N ASN A 44 -13.77 6.29 -23.15
CA ASN A 44 -14.17 6.40 -24.56
C ASN A 44 -14.26 5.04 -25.28
N ASN A 45 -13.89 3.93 -24.62
CA ASN A 45 -13.93 2.58 -25.16
C ASN A 45 -14.99 1.74 -24.43
N PRO A 46 -16.17 1.47 -25.03
CA PRO A 46 -17.23 0.68 -24.39
C PRO A 46 -16.80 -0.72 -23.95
N LYS A 47 -15.75 -1.29 -24.58
CA LYS A 47 -15.20 -2.60 -24.18
C LYS A 47 -14.53 -2.56 -22.80
N MET A 48 -14.17 -1.38 -22.32
CA MET A 48 -13.45 -1.17 -21.05
C MET A 48 -14.38 -0.93 -19.87
N GLU A 49 -15.69 -0.78 -20.06
CA GLU A 49 -16.64 -0.51 -18.97
C GLU A 49 -16.56 -1.57 -17.85
N LYS A 50 -16.57 -2.85 -18.22
CA LYS A 50 -16.46 -3.96 -17.27
C LYS A 50 -15.09 -4.01 -16.59
N PHE A 51 -14.04 -3.64 -17.30
CA PHE A 51 -12.69 -3.54 -16.74
C PHE A 51 -12.64 -2.42 -15.69
N LEU A 52 -13.11 -1.22 -16.04
CA LEU A 52 -13.13 -0.05 -15.15
C LEU A 52 -13.91 -0.33 -13.86
N SER A 53 -15.08 -0.98 -13.96
CA SER A 53 -15.85 -1.38 -12.78
C SER A 53 -15.04 -2.31 -11.85
N LYS A 54 -14.40 -3.35 -12.40
CA LYS A 54 -13.57 -4.27 -11.61
C LYS A 54 -12.30 -3.62 -11.07
N PHE A 55 -11.71 -2.72 -11.84
CA PHE A 55 -10.52 -1.98 -11.44
C PHE A 55 -10.84 -1.06 -10.26
N ASN A 56 -11.98 -0.37 -10.31
CA ASN A 56 -12.47 0.43 -9.19
C ASN A 56 -12.66 -0.41 -7.93
N ASP A 57 -13.27 -1.61 -8.04
CA ASP A 57 -13.39 -2.54 -6.91
C ASP A 57 -12.02 -2.95 -6.34
N ALA A 58 -11.01 -3.14 -7.20
CA ALA A 58 -9.65 -3.47 -6.80
C ALA A 58 -8.95 -2.29 -6.10
N CYS A 59 -9.13 -1.07 -6.62
CA CYS A 59 -8.68 0.16 -5.98
C CYS A 59 -9.28 0.29 -4.58
N GLU A 60 -10.60 0.10 -4.44
CA GLU A 60 -11.27 0.22 -3.14
C GLU A 60 -10.73 -0.77 -2.11
N LYS A 61 -10.40 -2.01 -2.52
CA LYS A 61 -9.80 -3.02 -1.63
C LYS A 61 -8.41 -2.61 -1.16
N LYS A 62 -7.57 -2.10 -2.06
CA LYS A 62 -6.24 -1.57 -1.72
C LYS A 62 -6.36 -0.40 -0.76
N GLU A 63 -7.16 0.60 -1.12
CA GLU A 63 -7.35 1.82 -0.33
C GLU A 63 -7.83 1.50 1.08
N LYS A 64 -8.81 0.59 1.21
CA LYS A 64 -9.28 0.09 2.51
C LYS A 64 -8.16 -0.45 3.38
N ALA A 65 -7.28 -1.27 2.82
CA ALA A 65 -6.22 -1.91 3.58
C ALA A 65 -5.20 -0.88 4.10
N GLU A 66 -4.89 0.12 3.28
CA GLU A 66 -3.97 1.20 3.65
C GLU A 66 -4.58 2.17 4.66
N ASP A 67 -5.82 2.61 4.45
CA ASP A 67 -6.52 3.55 5.33
C ASP A 67 -6.73 2.93 6.71
N GLN A 68 -7.05 1.63 6.78
CA GLN A 68 -7.17 0.90 8.04
C GLN A 68 -5.85 0.92 8.83
N LEU A 69 -4.73 0.65 8.16
CA LEU A 69 -3.42 0.63 8.82
C LEU A 69 -2.95 2.03 9.24
N LEU A 70 -3.24 3.06 8.44
CA LEU A 70 -2.97 4.46 8.80
C LEU A 70 -3.82 4.92 9.98
N LEU A 71 -5.09 4.53 10.02
CA LEU A 71 -5.99 4.84 11.13
C LEU A 71 -5.53 4.15 12.42
N GLU A 72 -5.15 2.88 12.34
CA GLU A 72 -4.58 2.14 13.47
C GLU A 72 -3.32 2.81 14.01
N LEU A 73 -2.41 3.24 13.12
CA LEU A 73 -1.24 4.00 13.52
C LEU A 73 -1.62 5.32 14.17
N TRP A 74 -2.47 6.11 13.53
CA TRP A 74 -2.90 7.41 14.05
C TRP A 74 -3.47 7.30 15.46
N ASN A 75 -4.35 6.33 15.69
CA ASN A 75 -4.97 6.12 17.00
C ASN A 75 -4.00 5.55 18.05
N PHE A 76 -2.93 4.89 17.61
CA PHE A 76 -1.90 4.36 18.49
C PHE A 76 -0.86 5.41 18.91
N LEU A 77 -0.69 6.49 18.14
CA LEU A 77 0.28 7.54 18.43
C LEU A 77 -0.06 8.32 19.72
N PRO A 78 0.91 8.49 20.64
CA PRO A 78 0.77 9.35 21.82
C PRO A 78 0.53 10.82 21.44
N ASN A 79 -0.20 11.54 22.29
CA ASN A 79 -0.65 12.91 22.02
C ASN A 79 0.49 13.91 21.85
N ASP A 80 1.58 13.71 22.58
CA ASP A 80 2.80 14.52 22.58
C ASP A 80 3.84 14.02 21.56
N SER A 81 3.53 12.99 20.78
CA SER A 81 4.45 12.53 19.74
C SER A 81 4.53 13.56 18.62
N PRO A 82 5.73 13.84 18.05
CA PRO A 82 5.87 14.74 16.91
C PRO A 82 5.01 14.35 15.70
N LEU A 83 4.69 13.06 15.57
CA LEU A 83 3.75 12.56 14.56
C LEU A 83 2.30 13.01 14.78
N LYS A 84 1.87 13.12 16.05
CA LYS A 84 0.52 13.55 16.42
C LYS A 84 0.39 15.07 16.46
N GLU A 85 1.42 15.76 16.97
CA GLU A 85 1.44 17.22 17.10
C GLU A 85 1.31 17.96 15.77
N MET A 86 1.76 17.38 14.66
CA MET A 86 1.61 18.01 13.34
C MET A 86 0.17 18.10 12.85
N GLY A 87 -0.77 17.42 13.53
CA GLY A 87 -2.16 17.31 13.12
C GLY A 87 -2.43 16.19 12.12
N ALA A 88 -3.67 15.72 12.12
CA ALA A 88 -4.10 14.59 11.30
C ALA A 88 -3.95 14.86 9.80
N GLU A 89 -4.29 16.07 9.35
CA GLU A 89 -4.18 16.48 7.95
C GLU A 89 -2.79 16.21 7.38
N LYS A 90 -1.76 16.75 8.05
CA LYS A 90 -0.37 16.66 7.64
C LYS A 90 0.19 15.26 7.82
N PHE A 91 -0.28 14.51 8.82
CA PHE A 91 0.04 13.09 8.97
C PHE A 91 -0.47 12.27 7.79
N TYR A 92 -1.77 12.34 7.48
CA TYR A 92 -2.33 11.57 6.37
C TYR A 92 -1.73 12.02 5.03
N SER A 93 -1.46 13.31 4.82
CA SER A 93 -0.84 13.76 3.57
C SER A 93 0.56 13.14 3.35
N PHE A 94 1.39 13.02 4.39
CA PHE A 94 2.74 12.45 4.25
C PHE A 94 2.78 10.94 4.06
N TRP A 95 1.90 10.20 4.74
CA TRP A 95 1.95 8.73 4.76
C TRP A 95 0.80 8.05 3.99
N SER A 96 -0.05 8.83 3.32
CA SER A 96 -1.08 8.32 2.41
C SER A 96 -0.52 7.70 1.14
N ARG A 97 -1.42 6.98 0.45
CA ARG A 97 -1.22 6.24 -0.79
C ARG A 97 -0.66 7.02 -1.97
N LEU A 98 -0.77 8.35 -1.99
CA LEU A 98 -0.25 9.18 -3.09
C LEU A 98 1.27 9.38 -2.99
N ASN A 99 1.83 9.25 -1.79
CA ASN A 99 3.24 9.55 -1.50
C ASN A 99 4.05 8.31 -1.09
N ARG A 100 3.55 7.11 -1.37
CA ARG A 100 4.18 5.87 -0.91
C ARG A 100 4.35 4.86 -2.04
N ASP A 101 5.54 4.28 -2.10
CA ASP A 101 5.80 3.11 -2.93
C ASP A 101 5.19 1.85 -2.28
N PRO A 102 4.22 1.18 -2.92
CA PRO A 102 3.62 -0.05 -2.40
C PRO A 102 4.65 -1.17 -2.23
N TYR A 103 5.72 -1.18 -3.02
CA TYR A 103 6.81 -2.15 -2.93
C TYR A 103 7.51 -2.07 -1.57
N GLN A 104 7.83 -0.87 -1.10
CA GLN A 104 8.54 -0.65 0.16
C GLN A 104 7.74 -1.12 1.38
N LEU A 105 6.41 -0.91 1.38
CA LEU A 105 5.56 -1.42 2.46
C LEU A 105 5.51 -2.96 2.44
N ALA A 106 5.41 -3.57 1.25
CA ALA A 106 5.40 -5.03 1.12
C ALA A 106 6.71 -5.69 1.59
N VAL A 107 7.86 -5.00 1.43
CA VAL A 107 9.16 -5.45 1.95
C VAL A 107 9.16 -5.57 3.47
N VAL A 108 8.61 -4.58 4.18
CA VAL A 108 8.66 -4.50 5.64
C VAL A 108 7.46 -5.11 6.35
N ASP A 109 6.33 -5.22 5.65
CA ASP A 109 5.07 -5.72 6.20
C ASP A 109 4.15 -6.36 5.13
N PRO A 110 4.46 -7.58 4.65
CA PRO A 110 3.71 -8.25 3.61
C PRO A 110 2.27 -8.61 4.00
N GLU A 111 1.92 -8.53 5.30
CA GLU A 111 0.57 -8.87 5.77
C GLU A 111 -0.29 -7.64 6.11
N MET A 112 0.31 -6.44 6.15
CA MET A 112 -0.31 -5.20 6.67
C MET A 112 -0.86 -5.36 8.09
N LYS A 113 0.00 -5.74 9.04
CA LYS A 113 -0.38 -6.00 10.45
C LYS A 113 0.54 -5.33 11.46
N ILE A 114 1.60 -4.66 11.01
CA ILE A 114 2.53 -3.95 11.88
C ILE A 114 2.11 -2.49 11.91
N ILE A 115 1.62 -2.02 13.06
CA ILE A 115 1.05 -0.67 13.23
C ILE A 115 2.01 0.42 12.69
N HIS A 116 3.29 0.32 13.02
CA HIS A 116 4.30 1.31 12.62
C HIS A 116 4.87 1.10 11.21
N SER A 117 4.45 0.08 10.45
CA SER A 117 5.06 -0.19 9.13
C SER A 117 4.89 0.94 8.14
N MET A 118 3.80 1.71 8.23
CA MET A 118 3.54 2.89 7.39
C MET A 118 4.66 3.94 7.46
N ILE A 119 5.26 4.13 8.63
CA ILE A 119 6.32 5.12 8.87
C ILE A 119 7.72 4.49 8.91
N LEU A 120 7.80 3.16 9.01
CA LEU A 120 9.05 2.40 8.96
C LEU A 120 9.42 1.91 7.56
N ALA A 121 8.48 1.88 6.61
CA ALA A 121 8.71 1.40 5.26
C ALA A 121 9.87 2.13 4.57
N ASP A 122 9.91 3.47 4.65
CA ASP A 122 10.99 4.23 4.00
C ASP A 122 12.33 4.10 4.75
N GLN A 123 12.33 3.73 6.03
CA GLN A 123 13.56 3.49 6.79
C GLN A 123 14.32 2.27 6.26
N PHE A 124 13.59 1.26 5.79
CA PHE A 124 14.13 -0.01 5.33
C PHE A 124 13.98 -0.22 3.82
N SER A 125 13.59 0.82 3.09
CA SER A 125 13.60 0.81 1.63
C SER A 125 15.04 0.78 1.11
N GLY A 126 15.23 0.35 -0.14
CA GLY A 126 16.56 0.30 -0.77
C GLY A 126 17.22 1.68 -0.86
N ASP A 127 16.43 2.72 -1.06
CA ASP A 127 16.88 4.12 -1.18
C ASP A 127 16.86 4.90 0.14
N GLY A 128 16.25 4.31 1.18
CA GLY A 128 16.03 4.96 2.46
C GLY A 128 15.09 6.17 2.39
N PHE A 129 15.01 6.91 3.50
CA PHE A 129 14.35 8.22 3.51
C PHE A 129 15.16 9.24 2.72
N ASN A 130 14.49 10.07 1.91
CA ASN A 130 15.10 11.28 1.37
C ASN A 130 15.44 12.24 2.53
N PRO A 131 16.74 12.50 2.82
CA PRO A 131 17.15 13.26 3.99
C PRO A 131 16.71 14.74 3.95
N LYS A 132 16.38 15.26 2.76
CA LYS A 132 15.90 16.63 2.56
C LYS A 132 14.37 16.75 2.65
N SER A 133 13.65 15.63 2.72
CA SER A 133 12.18 15.66 2.80
C SER A 133 11.72 16.12 4.19
N GLU A 134 10.65 16.91 4.22
CA GLU A 134 9.99 17.29 5.48
C GLU A 134 9.51 16.05 6.25
N ARG A 135 8.99 15.04 5.53
CA ARG A 135 8.60 13.73 6.06
C ARG A 135 9.74 13.06 6.85
N PHE A 136 10.97 13.13 6.36
CA PHE A 136 12.12 12.59 7.09
C PHE A 136 12.47 13.40 8.35
N GLN A 137 12.41 14.73 8.28
CA GLN A 137 12.70 15.57 9.46
C GLN A 137 11.72 15.28 10.60
N ILE A 138 10.45 15.13 10.26
CA ILE A 138 9.40 14.74 11.20
C ILE A 138 9.65 13.35 11.77
N TYR A 139 9.93 12.36 10.92
CA TYR A 139 10.27 11.01 11.37
C TYR A 139 11.48 11.02 12.31
N LYS A 140 12.53 11.79 12.00
CA LYS A 140 13.71 11.95 12.84
C LYS A 140 13.36 12.56 14.20
N ASN A 141 12.53 13.61 14.22
CA ASN A 141 12.06 14.21 15.47
C ASN A 141 11.26 13.20 16.30
N HIS A 142 10.40 12.41 15.66
CA HIS A 142 9.66 11.33 16.32
C HIS A 142 10.59 10.30 16.94
N VAL A 143 11.61 9.84 16.21
CA VAL A 143 12.61 8.90 16.74
C VAL A 143 13.37 9.50 17.92
N ASN A 144 13.80 10.76 17.85
CA ASN A 144 14.46 11.43 18.97
C ASN A 144 13.56 11.52 20.21
N TRP A 145 12.28 11.86 19.99
CA TRP A 145 11.27 11.88 21.05
C TRP A 145 11.11 10.49 21.68
N ILE A 146 10.98 9.41 20.90
CA ILE A 146 10.95 8.04 21.42
C ILE A 146 12.18 7.73 22.31
N MET A 147 13.38 8.15 21.87
CA MET A 147 14.63 7.89 22.59
C MET A 147 14.76 8.67 23.90
N SER A 148 14.02 9.78 24.06
CA SER A 148 13.88 10.45 25.36
C SER A 148 13.00 9.68 26.36
N ALA A 149 12.45 8.53 25.96
CA ALA A 149 11.60 7.62 26.74
C ALA A 149 10.38 8.28 27.42
N PRO A 150 9.55 9.06 26.70
CA PRO A 150 8.39 9.74 27.26
C PRO A 150 7.25 8.78 27.64
N ASP A 151 7.11 7.66 26.91
CA ASP A 151 6.14 6.59 27.18
C ASP A 151 6.81 5.21 26.98
N GLN A 152 6.90 4.45 28.08
CA GLN A 152 7.53 3.13 28.10
C GLN A 152 6.73 2.08 27.32
N ASN A 153 5.39 2.13 27.37
CA ASN A 153 4.53 1.20 26.62
C ASN A 153 4.65 1.44 25.12
N TYR A 154 4.70 2.72 24.72
CA TYR A 154 4.91 3.09 23.32
C TYR A 154 6.29 2.64 22.83
N LEU A 155 7.35 2.90 23.60
CA LEU A 155 8.72 2.49 23.27
C LEU A 155 8.84 0.97 23.09
N GLU A 156 8.23 0.18 23.96
CA GLU A 156 8.21 -1.28 23.84
C GLU A 156 7.56 -1.73 22.54
N ARG A 157 6.39 -1.15 22.21
CA ARG A 157 5.66 -1.52 20.99
C ARG A 157 6.42 -1.07 19.74
N TRP A 158 6.93 0.16 19.73
CA TRP A 158 7.79 0.68 18.67
C TRP A 158 8.98 -0.25 18.42
N SER A 159 9.70 -0.63 19.47
CA SER A 159 10.88 -1.50 19.37
C SER A 159 10.53 -2.87 18.79
N LYS A 160 9.40 -3.47 19.23
CA LYS A 160 8.90 -4.74 18.70
C LYS A 160 8.58 -4.62 17.20
N ASP A 161 7.89 -3.57 16.79
CA ASP A 161 7.49 -3.35 15.40
C ASP A 161 8.70 -3.02 14.50
N PHE A 162 9.64 -2.21 14.99
CA PHE A 162 10.92 -1.93 14.33
C PHE A 162 11.71 -3.21 14.03
N ILE A 163 11.86 -4.10 15.03
CA ILE A 163 12.56 -5.38 14.85
C ILE A 163 11.84 -6.27 13.84
N LYS A 164 10.49 -6.33 13.87
CA LYS A 164 9.71 -7.10 12.89
C LYS A 164 9.91 -6.58 11.47
N CYS A 165 9.78 -5.28 11.26
CA CYS A 165 9.99 -4.64 9.95
C CYS A 165 11.43 -4.89 9.44
N LYS A 166 12.44 -4.69 10.30
CA LYS A 166 13.84 -4.95 9.96
C LYS A 166 14.08 -6.40 9.55
N ASN A 167 13.50 -7.36 10.27
CA ASN A 167 13.67 -8.78 9.98
C ASN A 167 12.98 -9.18 8.68
N LYS A 168 11.79 -8.64 8.40
CA LYS A 168 11.08 -8.82 7.13
C LYS A 168 11.86 -8.20 5.96
N ALA A 169 12.38 -6.99 6.12
CA ALA A 169 13.21 -6.33 5.09
C ALA A 169 14.48 -7.12 4.74
N LYS A 170 15.10 -7.81 5.72
CA LYS A 170 16.28 -8.67 5.49
C LYS A 170 15.96 -9.93 4.68
N LYS A 171 14.74 -10.43 4.76
CA LYS A 171 14.28 -11.64 4.05
C LYS A 171 12.88 -11.38 3.48
N PRO A 172 12.79 -10.51 2.45
CA PRO A 172 11.50 -10.13 1.93
C PRO A 172 10.85 -11.29 1.19
N ASP A 173 9.52 -11.25 1.12
CA ASP A 173 8.71 -12.19 0.36
C ASP A 173 8.86 -11.96 -1.15
N GLN A 174 9.87 -12.62 -1.75
CA GLN A 174 10.23 -12.41 -3.16
C GLN A 174 9.07 -12.69 -4.13
N GLY A 175 8.22 -13.68 -3.82
CA GLY A 175 7.04 -13.98 -4.64
C GLY A 175 6.02 -12.85 -4.62
N LEU A 176 5.75 -12.26 -3.44
CA LEU A 176 4.89 -11.09 -3.32
C LEU A 176 5.46 -9.88 -4.06
N LEU A 177 6.76 -9.59 -3.86
CA LEU A 177 7.43 -8.47 -4.51
C LEU A 177 7.47 -8.61 -6.03
N LYS A 178 7.61 -9.83 -6.54
CA LYS A 178 7.56 -10.10 -7.98
C LYS A 178 6.17 -9.83 -8.54
N ILE A 179 5.09 -10.24 -7.86
CA ILE A 179 3.72 -9.92 -8.26
C ILE A 179 3.50 -8.40 -8.32
N ILE A 180 3.91 -7.67 -7.28
CA ILE A 180 3.75 -6.21 -7.20
C ILE A 180 4.52 -5.52 -8.34
N SER A 181 5.79 -5.85 -8.51
CA SER A 181 6.64 -5.24 -9.54
C SER A 181 6.16 -5.60 -10.96
N THR A 182 5.77 -6.86 -11.22
CA THR A 182 5.19 -7.25 -12.50
C THR A 182 3.88 -6.52 -12.78
N PHE A 183 2.98 -6.36 -11.80
CA PHE A 183 1.79 -5.54 -11.96
C PHE A 183 2.13 -4.10 -12.36
N GLN A 184 3.10 -3.48 -11.69
CA GLN A 184 3.55 -2.12 -12.01
C GLN A 184 4.11 -2.04 -13.43
N SER A 185 4.94 -3.01 -13.83
CA SER A 185 5.48 -3.08 -15.20
C SER A 185 4.39 -3.19 -16.25
N ILE A 186 3.44 -4.12 -16.09
CA ILE A 186 2.32 -4.29 -17.02
C ILE A 186 1.47 -3.02 -17.07
N SER A 187 1.19 -2.39 -15.92
CA SER A 187 0.39 -1.17 -15.87
C SER A 187 1.03 0.01 -16.61
N ILE A 188 2.37 0.11 -16.57
CA ILE A 188 3.12 1.13 -17.31
C ILE A 188 3.10 0.87 -18.82
N SER A 189 3.25 -0.41 -19.22
CA SER A 189 3.37 -0.80 -20.63
C SER A 189 2.02 -0.96 -21.34
N TRP A 190 0.95 -1.23 -20.61
CA TRP A 190 -0.38 -1.40 -21.18
C TRP A 190 -0.87 -0.07 -21.75
N ASP A 191 -1.42 -0.11 -22.96
CA ASP A 191 -1.83 1.06 -23.72
C ASP A 191 -3.33 1.38 -23.61
N GLY A 192 -4.11 0.48 -23.00
CA GLY A 192 -5.55 0.67 -22.80
C GLY A 192 -6.41 0.41 -24.04
N PHE A 193 -5.85 -0.11 -25.14
CA PHE A 193 -6.62 -0.40 -26.36
C PHE A 193 -7.28 -1.78 -26.34
N THR A 194 -6.61 -2.78 -25.77
CA THR A 194 -7.09 -4.16 -25.73
C THR A 194 -7.11 -4.70 -24.29
N LEU A 195 -7.96 -5.69 -24.02
CA LEU A 195 -8.01 -6.36 -22.72
C LEU A 195 -7.00 -7.51 -22.60
N ASP A 196 -6.37 -7.91 -23.70
CA ASP A 196 -5.53 -9.10 -23.77
C ASP A 196 -4.28 -8.96 -22.88
N ASP A 197 -3.79 -7.73 -22.71
CA ASP A 197 -2.61 -7.42 -21.90
C ASP A 197 -2.92 -6.51 -20.68
N CYS A 198 -4.18 -6.46 -20.24
CA CYS A 198 -4.55 -5.66 -19.06
C CYS A 198 -3.88 -6.20 -17.77
N PRO A 199 -3.64 -5.36 -16.73
CA PRO A 199 -2.91 -5.77 -15.52
C PRO A 199 -3.78 -6.57 -14.54
N ASP A 200 -4.28 -7.72 -14.98
CA ASP A 200 -5.05 -8.65 -14.15
C ASP A 200 -4.19 -9.79 -13.59
N SER A 201 -4.77 -10.60 -12.70
CA SER A 201 -4.09 -11.74 -12.07
C SER A 201 -3.53 -12.75 -13.09
N LYS A 202 -4.17 -12.92 -14.25
CA LYS A 202 -3.77 -13.88 -15.28
C LYS A 202 -2.55 -13.38 -16.05
N ASN A 203 -2.56 -12.11 -16.44
CA ASN A 203 -1.45 -11.52 -17.19
C ASN A 203 -0.21 -11.34 -16.30
N ILE A 204 -0.39 -11.03 -15.02
CA ILE A 204 0.73 -11.09 -14.06
C ILE A 204 1.32 -12.51 -14.00
N MET A 205 0.48 -13.54 -13.91
CA MET A 205 0.95 -14.93 -13.88
C MET A 205 1.73 -15.29 -15.16
N LYS A 206 1.15 -14.96 -16.32
CA LYS A 206 1.76 -15.19 -17.63
C LYS A 206 3.14 -14.52 -17.73
N GLU A 207 3.24 -13.26 -17.32
CA GLU A 207 4.47 -12.48 -17.38
C GLU A 207 5.55 -12.99 -16.42
N ILE A 208 5.16 -13.44 -15.22
CA ILE A 208 6.10 -14.06 -14.29
C ILE A 208 6.64 -15.38 -14.86
N LEU A 209 5.77 -16.24 -15.41
CA LEU A 209 6.17 -17.51 -16.00
C LEU A 209 7.04 -17.33 -17.26
N HIS A 210 6.76 -16.30 -18.06
CA HIS A 210 7.55 -16.01 -19.27
C HIS A 210 8.97 -15.52 -18.95
N ASN A 211 9.12 -14.74 -17.88
CA ASN A 211 10.42 -14.17 -17.46
C ASN A 211 11.25 -15.11 -16.56
N GLN A 212 10.84 -16.36 -16.36
CA GLN A 212 11.63 -17.35 -15.62
C GLN A 212 12.74 -17.94 -16.52
N SER A 213 13.93 -17.34 -16.49
CA SER A 213 15.17 -17.99 -16.93
C SER A 213 15.72 -18.92 -15.83
N ASP A 214 16.47 -19.96 -16.22
CA ASP A 214 16.87 -21.12 -15.40
C ASP A 214 17.52 -20.81 -14.03
N ASP A 215 18.17 -19.66 -13.84
CA ASP A 215 18.83 -19.31 -12.57
C ASP A 215 17.86 -18.91 -11.44
N PHE A 216 16.57 -18.64 -11.76
CA PHE A 216 15.56 -18.18 -10.80
C PHE A 216 14.66 -19.27 -10.21
N GLN A 217 14.79 -20.53 -10.65
CA GLN A 217 13.98 -21.67 -10.18
C GLN A 217 14.05 -21.88 -8.65
N LYS A 218 15.05 -21.34 -7.94
CA LYS A 218 15.25 -21.62 -6.51
C LYS A 218 14.57 -20.64 -5.55
N SER A 219 14.07 -19.49 -5.99
CA SER A 219 13.61 -18.42 -5.07
C SER A 219 12.12 -18.10 -5.11
N VAL A 220 11.41 -18.45 -6.19
CA VAL A 220 9.97 -18.17 -6.35
C VAL A 220 9.25 -19.44 -6.81
N ASP A 221 9.18 -20.42 -5.92
CA ASP A 221 8.45 -21.67 -6.16
C ASP A 221 6.98 -21.47 -5.73
N PHE A 222 6.12 -21.12 -6.67
CA PHE A 222 4.67 -21.19 -6.46
C PHE A 222 4.26 -22.67 -6.54
N ASN A 223 4.47 -23.39 -5.44
CA ASN A 223 4.29 -24.84 -5.34
C ASN A 223 2.87 -25.33 -5.69
N SER A 224 1.88 -24.43 -5.71
CA SER A 224 0.50 -24.75 -6.07
C SER A 224 -0.30 -23.53 -6.55
N LYS A 225 -1.40 -23.78 -7.26
CA LYS A 225 -2.41 -22.75 -7.59
C LYS A 225 -2.97 -22.08 -6.32
N ILE A 226 -3.08 -22.82 -5.23
CA ILE A 226 -3.57 -22.31 -3.93
C ILE A 226 -2.60 -21.26 -3.38
N ASP A 227 -1.29 -21.49 -3.50
CA ASP A 227 -0.27 -20.54 -3.07
C ASP A 227 -0.29 -19.27 -3.93
N TRP A 228 -0.52 -19.42 -5.24
CA TRP A 228 -0.69 -18.28 -6.16
C TRP A 228 -1.89 -17.41 -5.77
N ASP A 229 -3.07 -18.00 -5.63
CA ASP A 229 -4.30 -17.26 -5.30
C ASP A 229 -4.14 -16.52 -3.96
N LYS A 230 -3.50 -17.16 -2.97
CA LYS A 230 -3.17 -16.53 -1.68
C LYS A 230 -2.23 -15.33 -1.85
N LYS A 231 -1.19 -15.45 -2.69
CA LYS A 231 -0.22 -14.39 -2.92
C LYS A 231 -0.82 -13.22 -3.69
N ILE A 232 -1.67 -13.47 -4.67
CA ILE A 232 -2.44 -12.45 -5.39
C ILE A 232 -3.37 -11.70 -4.42
N MET A 233 -4.09 -12.42 -3.56
CA MET A 233 -4.96 -11.81 -2.55
C MET A 233 -4.16 -10.94 -1.54
N ILE A 234 -2.93 -11.32 -1.22
CA ILE A 234 -2.05 -10.49 -0.39
C ILE A 234 -1.59 -9.27 -1.19
N ALA A 235 -1.13 -9.45 -2.43
CA ALA A 235 -0.69 -8.39 -3.32
C ALA A 235 -1.78 -7.36 -3.62
N SER A 236 -3.04 -7.78 -3.68
CA SER A 236 -4.18 -6.89 -3.92
C SER A 236 -4.40 -5.84 -2.81
N LYS A 237 -3.72 -5.99 -1.66
CA LYS A 237 -3.68 -4.96 -0.61
C LYS A 237 -2.70 -3.83 -0.93
N PHE A 238 -1.72 -4.09 -1.80
CA PHE A 238 -0.64 -3.16 -2.15
C PHE A 238 -0.84 -2.53 -3.53
N VAL A 239 -1.47 -3.24 -4.47
CA VAL A 239 -1.72 -2.79 -5.84
C VAL A 239 -3.13 -3.22 -6.29
N PRO A 240 -3.82 -2.46 -7.16
CA PRO A 240 -5.20 -2.75 -7.55
C PRO A 240 -5.28 -3.87 -8.60
N ILE A 241 -5.03 -5.11 -8.18
CA ILE A 241 -5.09 -6.30 -9.05
C ILE A 241 -6.53 -6.77 -9.21
N ILE A 242 -6.97 -6.90 -10.47
CA ILE A 242 -8.23 -7.57 -10.82
C ILE A 242 -8.02 -9.08 -10.68
N CYS A 243 -8.70 -9.68 -9.70
CA CYS A 243 -8.64 -11.12 -9.40
C CYS A 243 -9.69 -11.90 -10.19
#